data_AF-K4LXE1-F1
#
_entry.id   AF-K4LXE1-F1
#
_cell.length_a   1.000
_cell.length_b   1.000
_cell.length_c   1.000
_cell.angle_alpha   90.00
_cell.angle_beta   90.00
_cell.angle_gamma   90.00
#
_symmetry.space_group_name_H-M   'P 1'
#
loop_
_entity.id
_entity.type
_entity.pdbx_description
1 polymer ?
#
loop_
_entity_poly.entity_id
_entity_poly.type
_entity_poly.pdbx_seq_one_letter_code
_entity_poly.pdbx_strand_id
1 'polypeptide(L)'
;MSKAKERYYRKRVDFYLLINKIKLWPSRTGVLHGIRKIVKKGKYAEVTTHCGHTFQVRLSKNSRAARWLRNKWVFEKCRACRIPAWKIEKFAATRFTEHYGTDLRDPQ
;
A
#
# COMPACT_ATOMS: atom_id res chain seq x y z
N MET A 1 25.12 4.34 -6.81
CA MET A 1 23.74 4.01 -6.40
C MET A 1 22.79 4.45 -7.51
N SER A 2 22.07 3.54 -8.16
CA SER A 2 21.11 3.90 -9.21
C SER A 2 19.96 4.70 -8.62
N LYS A 3 19.66 5.90 -9.14
CA LYS A 3 18.48 6.67 -8.76
C LYS A 3 17.25 5.76 -8.84
N ALA A 4 16.49 5.68 -7.74
CA ALA A 4 15.27 4.88 -7.71
C ALA A 4 14.30 5.42 -8.79
N LYS A 5 14.06 4.64 -9.84
CA LYS A 5 13.17 5.02 -10.94
C LYS A 5 11.76 5.28 -10.39
N GLU A 6 11.24 6.48 -10.66
CA GLU A 6 9.90 6.86 -10.24
C GLU A 6 8.85 5.90 -10.83
N ARG A 7 7.84 5.57 -10.03
CA ARG A 7 6.76 4.66 -10.42
C ARG A 7 5.47 5.44 -10.53
N TYR A 8 4.74 5.24 -11.61
CA TYR A 8 3.48 5.93 -11.88
C TYR A 8 2.35 4.90 -11.92
N TYR A 9 1.38 5.07 -11.03
CA TYR A 9 0.14 4.29 -11.00
C TYR A 9 -1.05 5.20 -11.31
N ARG A 10 -2.09 4.63 -11.93
CA ARG A 10 -3.36 5.35 -12.09
C ARG A 10 -4.03 5.60 -10.73
N LYS A 11 -4.80 6.67 -10.61
CA LYS A 11 -5.71 6.84 -9.47
C LYS A 11 -6.77 5.74 -9.51
N ARG A 12 -7.21 5.32 -8.32
CA ARG A 12 -8.29 4.32 -8.13
C ARG A 12 -8.01 2.95 -8.77
N VAL A 13 -6.75 2.52 -8.86
CA VAL A 13 -6.40 1.12 -9.16
C VAL A 13 -7.06 0.15 -8.17
N ASP A 14 -7.16 -1.12 -8.57
CA ASP A 14 -7.63 -2.18 -7.69
C ASP A 14 -6.84 -2.17 -6.37
N PHE A 15 -7.58 -2.09 -5.26
CA PHE A 15 -6.97 -1.87 -3.96
C PHE A 15 -6.21 -3.10 -3.47
N TYR A 16 -6.70 -4.30 -3.77
CA TYR A 16 -6.01 -5.54 -3.41
C TYR A 16 -4.67 -5.64 -4.12
N LEU A 17 -4.66 -5.43 -5.44
CA LEU A 17 -3.42 -5.46 -6.23
C LEU A 17 -2.42 -4.40 -5.74
N LEU A 18 -2.90 -3.21 -5.40
CA LEU A 18 -2.06 -2.16 -4.84
C LEU A 18 -1.37 -2.60 -3.54
N ILE A 19 -2.13 -3.03 -2.53
CA ILE A 19 -1.54 -3.44 -1.23
C ILE A 19 -0.71 -4.72 -1.36
N ASN A 20 -1.08 -5.61 -2.27
CA ASN A 20 -0.31 -6.83 -2.54
C ASN A 20 1.04 -6.50 -3.18
N LYS A 21 1.10 -5.46 -4.04
CA LYS A 21 2.34 -5.02 -4.68
C LYS A 21 3.25 -4.23 -3.74
N ILE A 22 2.71 -3.25 -3.02
CA ILE A 22 3.53 -2.36 -2.16
C ILE A 22 3.85 -2.99 -0.80
N LYS A 23 3.01 -3.92 -0.32
CA LYS A 23 3.12 -4.57 1.00
C LYS A 23 3.23 -3.59 2.17
N LEU A 24 2.42 -2.53 2.13
CA LEU A 24 2.34 -1.48 3.13
C LEU A 24 0.88 -1.16 3.44
N TRP A 25 0.59 -0.85 4.71
CA TRP A 25 -0.74 -0.54 5.20
C TRP A 25 -0.75 0.79 5.96
N PRO A 26 -1.58 1.77 5.59
CA PRO A 26 -1.76 2.98 6.39
C PRO A 26 -2.77 2.71 7.51
N SER A 27 -2.35 2.85 8.77
CA SER A 27 -3.28 2.83 9.90
C SER A 27 -4.19 4.07 9.87
N ARG A 28 -5.28 4.05 10.64
CA ARG A 28 -6.15 5.24 10.80
C ARG A 28 -5.47 6.39 11.57
N THR A 29 -4.39 6.11 12.29
CA THR A 29 -3.62 7.08 13.09
C THR A 29 -2.45 7.70 12.33
N GLY A 30 -2.23 7.32 11.07
CA GLY A 30 -1.13 7.88 10.25
C GLY A 30 0.17 7.10 10.36
N VAL A 31 0.14 5.92 11.00
CA VAL A 31 1.29 5.03 11.11
C VAL A 31 1.30 4.05 9.94
N LEU A 32 2.43 3.99 9.23
CA LEU A 32 2.66 3.07 8.12
C LEU A 32 3.17 1.73 8.65
N HIS A 33 2.44 0.65 8.38
CA HIS A 33 2.82 -0.72 8.74
C HIS A 33 3.32 -1.50 7.52
N GLY A 34 4.28 -2.39 7.74
CA GLY A 34 4.66 -3.41 6.76
C GLY A 34 3.66 -4.55 6.79
N ILE A 35 3.18 -4.98 5.62
CA ILE A 35 2.28 -6.13 5.50
C ILE A 35 3.12 -7.40 5.33
N ARG A 36 2.89 -8.39 6.21
CA ARG A 36 3.50 -9.72 6.16
C ARG A 36 2.69 -10.69 5.30
N LYS A 37 1.37 -10.72 5.49
CA LYS A 37 0.45 -11.64 4.80
C LYS A 37 -0.84 -10.92 4.40
N ILE A 38 -1.40 -11.29 3.25
CA ILE A 38 -2.73 -10.87 2.80
C ILE A 38 -3.44 -12.11 2.29
N VAL A 39 -4.66 -12.35 2.77
CA VAL A 39 -5.51 -13.44 2.31
C VAL A 39 -6.82 -12.83 1.80
N LYS A 40 -7.06 -12.88 0.49
CA LYS A 40 -8.29 -12.39 -0.12
C LYS A 40 -9.44 -13.36 0.20
N LYS A 41 -10.56 -12.82 0.68
CA LYS A 41 -11.81 -13.53 1.02
C LYS A 41 -12.97 -12.79 0.34
N GLY A 42 -13.14 -13.01 -0.96
CA GLY A 42 -14.12 -12.30 -1.79
C GLY A 42 -13.89 -10.78 -1.83
N LYS A 43 -14.87 -10.00 -1.36
CA LYS A 43 -14.79 -8.52 -1.28
C LYS A 43 -13.97 -8.00 -0.10
N TYR A 44 -13.47 -8.90 0.76
CA TYR A 44 -12.63 -8.58 1.89
C TYR A 44 -11.24 -9.20 1.76
N ALA A 45 -10.31 -8.73 2.57
CA ALA A 45 -9.04 -9.40 2.81
C ALA A 45 -8.72 -9.40 4.29
N GLU A 46 -8.07 -10.46 4.74
CA GLU A 46 -7.40 -10.52 6.04
C GLU A 46 -5.95 -10.11 5.85
N VAL A 47 -5.53 -9.09 6.59
CA VAL A 47 -4.18 -8.52 6.51
C VAL A 47 -3.47 -8.78 7.83
N THR A 48 -2.27 -9.35 7.76
CA THR A 48 -1.37 -9.52 8.90
C THR A 48 -0.15 -8.64 8.71
N THR A 49 0.15 -7.77 9.67
CA THR A 49 1.32 -6.89 9.64
C THR A 49 2.56 -7.58 10.22
N HIS A 50 3.74 -7.03 9.93
CA HIS A 50 4.99 -7.51 10.52
C HIS A 50 5.07 -7.30 12.05
N CYS A 51 4.29 -6.36 12.60
CA CYS A 51 4.22 -6.14 14.04
C CYS A 51 3.14 -7.01 14.73
N GLY A 52 2.55 -7.98 14.03
CA GLY A 52 1.68 -9.00 14.62
C GLY A 52 0.18 -8.67 14.62
N HIS A 53 -0.24 -7.51 14.12
CA HIS A 53 -1.67 -7.20 14.04
C HIS A 53 -2.31 -7.92 12.85
N THR A 54 -3.46 -8.56 13.10
CA THR A 54 -4.30 -9.17 12.07
C THR A 54 -5.67 -8.48 12.08
N PHE A 55 -6.17 -8.10 10.91
CA PHE A 55 -7.46 -7.44 10.78
C PHE A 55 -8.09 -7.68 9.41
N GLN A 56 -9.42 -7.61 9.36
CA GLN A 56 -10.20 -7.71 8.12
C GLN A 56 -10.47 -6.33 7.52
N VAL A 57 -10.32 -6.22 6.20
CA VAL A 57 -10.56 -4.98 5.44
C VAL A 57 -11.39 -5.23 4.21
N ARG A 58 -12.26 -4.28 3.86
CA ARG A 58 -13.00 -4.31 2.59
C ARG A 58 -12.09 -3.81 1.46
N LEU A 59 -12.05 -4.56 0.37
CA LEU A 59 -11.29 -4.23 -0.82
C LEU A 59 -12.09 -3.24 -1.68
N SER A 60 -11.79 -1.96 -1.56
CA SER A 60 -12.39 -0.90 -2.38
C SER A 60 -11.36 0.15 -2.78
N LYS A 61 -11.35 0.51 -4.07
CA LYS A 61 -10.54 1.60 -4.64
C LYS A 61 -10.86 2.97 -4.03
N ASN A 62 -12.04 3.12 -3.44
CA ASN A 62 -12.50 4.34 -2.79
C ASN A 62 -12.39 4.30 -1.25
N SER A 63 -11.81 3.23 -0.69
CA SER A 63 -11.64 3.12 0.76
C SER A 63 -10.72 4.22 1.31
N ARG A 64 -10.88 4.53 2.61
CA ARG A 64 -10.00 5.45 3.33
C ARG A 64 -8.53 5.03 3.18
N ALA A 65 -8.21 3.76 3.39
CA ALA A 65 -6.85 3.24 3.28
C ALA A 65 -6.28 3.42 1.86
N ALA A 66 -7.08 3.16 0.82
CA ALA A 66 -6.67 3.40 -0.56
C ALA A 66 -6.37 4.90 -0.82
N ARG A 67 -7.23 5.80 -0.32
CA ARG A 67 -7.01 7.25 -0.41
C ARG A 67 -5.75 7.68 0.35
N TRP A 68 -5.51 7.13 1.53
CA TRP A 68 -4.35 7.43 2.35
C TRP A 68 -3.05 7.01 1.70
N LEU A 69 -3.01 5.83 1.06
CA LEU A 69 -1.84 5.42 0.28
C LEU A 69 -1.59 6.35 -0.91
N ARG A 70 -2.64 6.73 -1.65
CA ARG A 70 -2.50 7.60 -2.83
C ARG A 70 -1.99 8.98 -2.47
N ASN A 71 -2.58 9.57 -1.43
CA ASN A 71 -2.26 10.92 -0.97
C ASN A 71 -1.06 10.96 -0.01
N LYS A 72 -0.52 9.79 0.35
CA LYS A 72 0.58 9.62 1.30
C LYS A 72 0.32 10.32 2.64
N TRP A 73 -0.91 10.19 3.15
CA TRP A 73 -1.30 10.70 4.46
C TRP A 73 -0.81 9.77 5.58
N VAL A 74 0.52 9.62 5.65
CA VAL A 74 1.22 8.83 6.65
C VAL A 74 2.31 9.72 7.24
N PHE A 75 2.31 9.85 8.56
CA PHE A 75 3.18 10.77 9.29
C PHE A 75 4.39 10.03 9.86
N GLU A 76 4.21 8.76 10.21
CA GLU A 76 5.24 7.96 10.85
C GLU A 76 5.27 6.52 10.35
N LYS A 77 6.43 5.86 10.50
CA LYS A 77 6.58 4.42 10.25
C LYS A 77 6.45 3.65 11.55
N CYS A 78 5.78 2.50 11.52
CA CYS A 78 5.74 1.61 12.67
C CYS A 78 7.15 1.09 12.99
N ARG A 79 7.65 1.40 14.20
CA ARG A 79 8.99 0.98 14.67
C ARG A 79 9.11 -0.55 14.73
N ALA A 80 8.08 -1.23 15.23
CA ALA A 80 8.04 -2.68 15.35
C ALA A 80 8.01 -3.40 13.99
N CYS A 81 7.41 -2.81 12.95
CA CYS A 81 7.40 -3.40 11.62
C CYS A 81 8.79 -3.43 10.96
N ARG A 82 9.75 -2.63 11.44
CA ARG A 82 11.12 -2.52 10.89
C ARG A 82 11.11 -2.40 9.35
N ILE A 83 10.29 -1.50 8.83
CA ILE A 83 10.16 -1.29 7.38
C ILE A 83 11.51 -0.77 6.85
N PRO A 84 12.15 -1.46 5.87
CA PRO A 84 13.42 -1.03 5.31
C PRO A 84 13.34 0.37 4.68
N ALA A 85 14.41 1.17 4.81
CA ALA A 85 14.48 2.53 4.28
C ALA A 85 14.19 2.59 2.77
N TRP A 86 14.81 1.71 1.98
CA TRP A 86 14.59 1.64 0.54
C TRP A 86 13.13 1.44 0.15
N LYS A 87 12.33 0.73 0.97
CA LYS A 87 10.91 0.49 0.69
C LYS A 87 10.09 1.76 0.94
N ILE A 88 10.46 2.52 1.96
CA ILE A 88 9.86 3.82 2.28
C ILE A 88 10.20 4.82 1.18
N GLU A 89 11.47 4.92 0.79
CA GLU A 89 11.93 5.78 -0.31
C GLU A 89 11.22 5.46 -1.62
N LYS A 90 11.11 4.17 -1.95
CA LYS A 90 10.38 3.69 -3.13
C LYS A 90 8.89 4.07 -3.09
N PHE A 91 8.25 3.98 -1.92
CA PHE A 91 6.87 4.41 -1.75
C PHE A 91 6.74 5.94 -1.87
N ALA A 92 7.67 6.69 -1.27
CA ALA A 92 7.73 8.14 -1.36
C ALA A 92 7.96 8.63 -2.80
N ALA A 93 8.73 7.90 -3.62
CA ALA A 93 8.92 8.19 -5.03
C ALA A 93 7.76 7.74 -5.94
N THR A 94 6.83 6.93 -5.44
CA THR A 94 5.67 6.46 -6.22
C THR A 94 4.65 7.60 -6.39
N ARG A 95 4.18 7.84 -7.62
CA ARG A 95 3.20 8.87 -7.96
C ARG A 95 1.89 8.24 -8.42
N PHE A 96 0.78 8.90 -8.09
CA PHE A 96 -0.56 8.49 -8.48
C PHE A 96 -1.21 9.59 -9.32
N THR A 97 -1.53 9.31 -10.58
CA THR A 97 -2.07 10.30 -11.53
C THR A 97 -3.34 9.80 -12.21
N GLU A 98 -4.19 10.69 -12.73
CA GLU A 98 -5.47 10.27 -13.35
C GLU A 98 -5.30 9.81 -14.79
N HIS A 99 -4.49 10.54 -15.57
CA HIS A 99 -4.38 10.34 -17.02
C HIS A 99 -3.20 9.47 -17.44
N TYR A 100 -2.26 9.17 -16.54
CA TYR A 100 -1.02 8.45 -16.86
C TYR A 100 -0.73 7.35 -15.83
N GLY A 101 0.22 6.46 -16.15
CA GLY A 101 0.66 5.37 -15.26
C GLY A 101 0.02 4.02 -15.55
N THR A 102 0.58 2.98 -14.92
CA THR A 102 0.16 1.58 -15.12
C THR A 102 -1.13 1.29 -14.37
N ASP A 103 -2.06 0.63 -15.04
CA ASP A 103 -3.21 -0.01 -14.40
C ASP A 103 -2.74 -1.35 -13.83
N LEU A 104 -2.77 -1.51 -12.50
CA LEU A 104 -2.37 -2.76 -11.87
C LEU A 104 -3.40 -3.83 -12.22
N ARG A 105 -3.00 -4.85 -12.99
CA ARG A 105 -3.82 -5.99 -13.36
C ARG A 105 -3.33 -7.24 -12.64
N ASP A 106 -4.26 -8.16 -12.37
CA ASP A 106 -3.90 -9.45 -11.80
C ASP A 106 -3.13 -10.24 -12.87
N PRO A 107 -1.90 -10.72 -12.59
CA PRO A 107 -1.29 -11.70 -13.47
C PRO A 107 -2.13 -12.97 -13.35
N GLN A 108 -2.89 -13.28 -14.40
CA GLN A 108 -3.64 -14.52 -14.54
C GLN A 108 -2.70 -15.73 -14.43
#